data_AF-L9Z095-F1
#
_entry.id   AF-L9Z095-F1
#
_cell.length_a   1.000
_cell.length_b   1.000
_cell.length_c   1.000
_cell.angle_alpha   90.00
_cell.angle_beta   90.00
_cell.angle_gamma   90.00
#
_symmetry.space_group_name_H-M   'P 1'
#
loop_
_entity.id
_entity.type
_entity.pdbx_description
1 polymer ?
#
loop_
_entity_poly.entity_id
_entity_poly.type
_entity_poly.pdbx_seq_one_letter_code
_entity_poly.pdbx_strand_id
1 'polypeptide(L)' 'MKRLEKYLRWLYRVKMEQRIYRCSNCGCTYETNEMTCQECWGGRLVRIK' A
#
# COMPACT_ATOMS: atom_id res chain seq x y z
N MET A 1 -12.09 -16.15 20.14
CA MET A 1 -12.33 -15.02 19.22
C MET A 1 -11.25 -13.93 19.26
N LYS A 2 -10.83 -13.40 20.42
CA LYS A 2 -9.89 -12.26 20.54
C LYS A 2 -8.48 -12.43 19.91
N ARG A 3 -7.99 -13.67 19.75
CA ARG A 3 -6.63 -13.96 19.24
C ARG A 3 -6.54 -13.81 17.72
N LEU A 4 -7.60 -14.21 17.01
CA LEU A 4 -7.68 -14.12 15.55
C LEU A 4 -7.77 -12.66 15.09
N GLU A 5 -8.61 -11.86 15.74
CA GLU A 5 -8.72 -10.42 15.43
C GLU A 5 -7.41 -9.66 15.67
N LYS A 6 -6.68 -9.98 16.75
CA LYS A 6 -5.33 -9.42 16.98
C LYS A 6 -4.35 -9.80 15.88
N TYR A 7 -4.37 -11.06 15.45
CA TYR A 7 -3.52 -11.55 14.38
C TYR A 7 -3.85 -10.89 13.03
N LEU A 8 -5.13 -10.73 12.70
CA LEU A 8 -5.58 -10.04 11.50
C LEU A 8 -5.21 -8.56 11.52
N ARG A 9 -5.38 -7.86 12.65
CA ARG A 9 -4.93 -6.46 12.78
C ARG A 9 -3.42 -6.31 12.65
N TRP A 10 -2.64 -7.25 13.18
CA TRP A 10 -1.19 -7.27 13.02
C TRP A 10 -0.80 -7.49 11.55
N LEU A 11 -1.39 -8.47 10.88
CA LEU A 11 -1.18 -8.70 9.44
C LEU A 11 -1.54 -7.47 8.60
N TYR A 12 -2.65 -6.80 8.93
CA TYR A 12 -3.07 -5.58 8.22
C TYR A 12 -2.09 -4.43 8.41
N ARG A 13 -1.55 -4.26 9.63
CA ARG A 13 -0.49 -3.28 9.91
C ARG A 13 0.79 -3.58 9.14
N VAL A 14 1.26 -4.83 9.20
CA VAL A 14 2.46 -5.26 8.47
C VAL A 14 2.29 -5.06 6.96
N LYS A 15 1.13 -5.40 6.40
CA LYS A 15 0.84 -5.13 4.97
C LYS A 15 0.76 -3.64 4.65
N MET A 16 0.21 -2.81 5.54
CA MET A 16 0.21 -1.36 5.34
C MET A 16 1.62 -0.77 5.40
N GLU A 17 2.48 -1.25 6.31
CA GLU A 17 3.89 -0.85 6.37
C GLU A 17 4.67 -1.29 5.13
N GLN A 18 4.27 -2.40 4.49
CA GLN A 18 4.84 -2.85 3.21
C GLN A 18 4.34 -2.05 1.99
N ARG A 19 3.18 -1.39 2.09
CA ARG A 19 2.64 -0.53 1.02
C ARG A 19 3.29 0.85 1.05
N ILE A 20 4.54 0.85 0.61
CA ILE A 20 5.46 1.97 0.74
C ILE A 20 5.15 3.06 -0.29
N TYR A 21 4.45 2.78 -1.40
CA TYR A 21 4.30 3.73 -2.50
C TYR A 21 2.84 4.09 -2.78
N ARG A 22 2.56 5.37 -3.02
CA ARG A 22 1.26 5.91 -3.41
C ARG A 22 1.33 6.61 -4.76
N CYS A 23 0.37 6.33 -5.63
CA CYS A 23 0.22 7.06 -6.87
C CYS A 23 -0.14 8.53 -6.60
N SER A 24 0.60 9.46 -7.22
CA SER A 24 0.37 10.90 -7.09
C SER A 24 -0.93 11.40 -7.72
N ASN A 25 -1.54 10.63 -8.63
CA ASN A 25 -2.71 11.05 -9.40
C ASN A 25 -4.01 10.42 -8.89
N CYS A 26 -4.09 9.08 -8.83
CA CYS A 26 -5.29 8.37 -8.36
C CYS A 26 -5.25 7.95 -6.88
N GLY A 27 -4.10 8.05 -6.21
CA GLY A 27 -3.97 7.71 -4.80
C GLY A 27 -3.87 6.21 -4.47
N CYS A 28 -3.80 5.32 -5.47
CA CYS A 28 -3.60 3.88 -5.24
C CYS A 28 -2.28 3.58 -4.55
N THR A 29 -2.25 2.56 -3.69
CA THR A 29 -1.05 2.16 -2.92
C THR A 29 -0.46 0.85 -3.40
N TYR A 30 0.86 0.78 -3.51
CA TYR A 30 1.62 -0.33 -4.03
C TYR A 30 2.71 -0.77 -3.05
N GLU A 31 3.02 -2.07 -3.07
CA GLU A 31 4.10 -2.68 -2.30
C GLU A 31 5.45 -2.59 -3.05
N THR A 32 5.42 -2.37 -4.37
CA THR A 32 6.57 -2.31 -5.26
C THR A 32 6.84 -0.88 -5.74
N ASN A 33 8.11 -0.57 -5.98
CA ASN A 33 8.55 0.71 -6.58
C ASN A 33 8.37 0.69 -8.09
N GLU A 34 7.16 0.40 -8.57
CA GLU A 34 6.87 0.52 -9.99
C GLU A 34 6.90 1.98 -10.43
N MET A 35 7.47 2.27 -11.61
CA MET A 35 7.62 3.65 -12.07
C MET A 35 6.28 4.33 -12.39
N THR A 36 5.23 3.53 -12.64
CA THR A 36 3.93 3.97 -13.12
C THR A 36 2.81 3.21 -12.44
N CYS A 37 1.77 3.94 -12.03
CA CYS A 37 0.55 3.35 -11.49
C CYS A 37 -0.24 2.59 -12.57
N GLN A 38 -0.45 1.28 -12.37
CA GLN A 38 -1.20 0.42 -13.29
C GLN A 38 -2.70 0.71 -13.36
N GLU A 39 -3.26 1.43 -12.38
CA GLU A 39 -4.70 1.72 -12.34
C GLU A 39 -5.06 2.91 -13.23
N CYS A 40 -4.27 3.98 -13.16
CA CYS A 40 -4.56 5.21 -13.92
C CYS A 40 -3.61 5.45 -15.09
N TRP A 41 -2.52 4.69 -15.21
CA TRP A 41 -1.46 4.84 -16.21
C TRP A 41 -0.88 6.26 -16.33
N GLY A 42 -1.19 7.13 -15.37
CA GLY A 42 -1.02 8.58 -15.48
C GLY A 42 -0.50 9.22 -14.20
N GLY A 43 0.08 8.43 -13.30
CA GLY A 43 0.69 8.92 -12.07
C GLY A 43 1.92 8.12 -11.69
N ARG A 44 2.92 8.80 -11.13
CA ARG A 44 4.12 8.17 -10.58
C ARG A 44 3.82 7.65 -9.18
N LEU A 45 4.47 6.54 -8.82
CA LEU A 45 4.40 6.03 -7.46
C LEU A 45 5.42 6.76 -6.59
N VAL A 46 4.95 7.38 -5.52
CA VAL A 46 5.74 8.17 -4.57
C VAL A 46 5.77 7.47 -3.24
N ARG A 47 6.96 7.35 -2.64
CA ARG A 47 7.09 6.73 -1.31
C ARG A 47 6.35 7.53 -0.25
N ILE A 48 5.41 6.89 0.45
CA ILE A 48 4.78 7.39 1.66
C ILE A 48 5.79 7.19 2.80
N LYS A 49 6.18 8.29 3.46
CA LYS A 49 7.01 8.26 4.68
C LYS A 49 6.14 8.07 5.91
#